data_AF-A0A961I3I5-F1
#
_entry.id   AF-A0A961I3I5-F1
#
_cell.length_a   1.000
_cell.length_b   1.000
_cell.length_c   1.000
_cell.angle_alpha   90.00
_cell.angle_beta   90.00
_cell.angle_gamma   90.00
#
_symmetry.space_group_name_H-M   'P 1'
#
loop_
_entity.id
_entity.type
_entity.pdbx_description
1 polymer ?
#
loop_
_entity_poly.entity_id
_entity_poly.type
_entity_poly.pdbx_seq_one_letter_code
_entity_poly.pdbx_strand_id
1 'polypeptide(L)'
;MRIIRIGFILILLLLLAGCKSESDEEDDDLALYLTAVTQSYADQFNGTVQQDINGVTATWMKCSQGQVWNSGTNDCSGTGGGTTYGAISLNFCALLTGSYSDCTTTDGVTPTATSGPAYDSCNGLSFAGKTNWRLPTRGELTSLGAYVNRESFLYMFPQTPDDKYFWTNEGNANQSDGSEAYVVAFATNTFNTEQIVQKDSVQYVRCISTN
;
A
#
# COMPACT_ATOMS: atom_id res chain seq x y z
N MET A 1 56.20 -7.73 -57.01
CA MET A 1 56.16 -7.41 -58.46
C MET A 1 55.28 -8.49 -59.09
N ARG A 2 54.02 -8.31 -59.47
CA ARG A 2 53.33 -7.25 -60.21
C ARG A 2 51.85 -7.18 -59.78
N ILE A 3 51.30 -5.98 -60.00
CA ILE A 3 49.92 -5.51 -59.79
C ILE A 3 49.04 -5.86 -61.01
N ILE A 4 47.70 -5.83 -60.85
CA ILE A 4 46.59 -5.41 -61.77
C ILE A 4 45.42 -6.43 -61.64
N ARG A 5 44.24 -6.18 -61.01
CA ARG A 5 43.13 -5.18 -61.07
C ARG A 5 41.86 -5.80 -61.72
N ILE A 6 40.69 -5.25 -61.33
CA ILE A 6 39.31 -5.38 -61.91
C ILE A 6 38.51 -6.53 -61.26
N GLY A 7 37.33 -6.40 -60.65
CA GLY A 7 36.31 -5.35 -60.60
C GLY A 7 34.92 -6.02 -60.64
N PHE A 8 33.97 -5.52 -59.85
CA PHE A 8 32.50 -5.72 -59.93
C PHE A 8 31.80 -6.98 -59.33
N ILE A 9 31.18 -6.76 -58.16
CA ILE A 9 29.79 -7.05 -57.74
C ILE A 9 29.18 -8.42 -58.12
N LEU A 10 28.84 -9.24 -57.10
CA LEU A 10 27.53 -9.91 -57.03
C LEU A 10 27.18 -10.30 -55.57
N ILE A 11 25.93 -10.00 -55.23
CA ILE A 11 25.21 -10.21 -53.98
C ILE A 11 25.25 -11.68 -53.53
N LEU A 12 25.53 -11.91 -52.25
CA LEU A 12 25.06 -13.10 -51.54
C LEU A 12 24.64 -12.68 -50.12
N LEU A 13 23.41 -12.17 -50.01
CA LEU A 13 22.64 -12.20 -48.77
C LEU A 13 22.48 -13.68 -48.38
N LEU A 14 23.35 -14.16 -47.49
CA LEU A 14 23.15 -15.43 -46.81
C LEU A 14 22.37 -15.15 -45.52
N LEU A 15 21.15 -15.68 -45.54
CA LEU A 15 20.20 -15.81 -44.45
C LEU A 15 20.89 -16.30 -43.16
N LEU A 16 21.21 -15.35 -42.27
CA LEU A 16 21.06 -15.59 -40.84
C LEU A 16 19.69 -15.05 -40.46
N ALA A 17 18.66 -15.82 -40.84
CA ALA A 17 17.44 -15.85 -40.04
C ALA A 17 17.85 -16.46 -38.69
N GLY A 18 18.40 -15.60 -37.82
CA GLY A 18 18.45 -15.89 -36.40
C GLY A 18 17.03 -16.26 -36.01
N CYS A 19 16.90 -17.43 -35.39
CA CYS A 19 15.69 -17.84 -34.70
C CYS A 19 15.38 -16.74 -33.69
N LYS A 20 14.52 -15.78 -34.05
CA LYS A 20 13.93 -14.88 -33.08
C LYS A 20 12.82 -15.69 -32.43
N SER A 21 13.10 -16.22 -31.25
CA SER A 21 12.05 -16.74 -30.37
C SER A 21 11.14 -15.57 -30.02
N GLU A 22 9.87 -15.68 -30.38
CA GLU A 22 8.81 -14.76 -29.96
C GLU A 22 8.40 -15.11 -28.52
N SER A 23 9.26 -14.81 -27.54
CA SER A 23 8.97 -15.03 -26.11
C SER A 23 9.28 -13.84 -25.21
N ASP A 24 9.67 -12.68 -25.74
CA ASP A 24 10.35 -11.66 -24.93
C ASP A 24 9.53 -10.39 -24.68
N GLU A 25 8.22 -10.38 -24.99
CA GLU A 25 7.39 -9.17 -24.81
C GLU A 25 6.81 -9.03 -23.39
N GLU A 26 6.90 -10.05 -22.53
CA GLU A 26 6.34 -10.01 -21.16
C GLU A 26 7.35 -9.49 -20.11
N ASP A 27 8.65 -9.58 -20.37
CA ASP A 27 9.72 -9.17 -19.44
C ASP A 27 10.04 -7.65 -19.46
N ASP A 28 9.86 -6.98 -20.61
CA ASP A 28 10.10 -5.54 -20.74
C ASP A 28 9.04 -4.71 -19.99
N ASP A 29 7.80 -5.22 -19.92
CA ASP A 29 6.73 -4.59 -19.15
C ASP A 29 6.99 -4.72 -17.64
N LEU A 30 7.52 -5.87 -17.18
CA LEU A 30 7.86 -6.07 -15.77
C LEU A 30 8.98 -5.12 -15.30
N ALA A 31 9.97 -4.85 -16.14
CA ALA A 31 11.06 -3.92 -15.83
C ALA A 31 10.58 -2.47 -15.76
N LEU A 32 9.76 -2.02 -16.72
CA LEU A 32 9.17 -0.68 -16.72
C LEU A 32 8.21 -0.49 -15.54
N TYR A 33 7.44 -1.53 -15.24
CA TYR A 33 6.52 -1.57 -14.14
C TYR A 33 7.23 -1.56 -12.78
N LEU A 34 8.29 -2.35 -12.60
CA LEU A 34 9.15 -2.31 -11.41
C LEU A 34 9.82 -0.95 -11.26
N THR A 35 10.18 -0.30 -12.37
CA THR A 35 10.73 1.07 -12.38
C THR A 35 9.69 2.10 -11.95
N ALA A 36 8.40 1.93 -12.28
CA ALA A 36 7.32 2.80 -11.83
C ALA A 36 7.00 2.60 -10.32
N VAL A 37 6.99 1.34 -9.86
CA VAL A 37 6.80 1.01 -8.43
C VAL A 37 7.95 1.55 -7.59
N THR A 38 9.20 1.38 -8.04
CA THR A 38 10.39 1.86 -7.30
C THR A 38 10.55 3.38 -7.32
N GLN A 39 9.95 4.08 -8.29
CA GLN A 39 9.85 5.55 -8.26
C GLN A 39 8.83 6.05 -7.23
N SER A 40 7.78 5.28 -6.97
CA SER A 40 6.69 5.67 -6.05
C SER A 40 6.90 5.16 -4.63
N TYR A 41 7.60 4.03 -4.48
CA TYR A 41 7.83 3.34 -3.21
C TYR A 41 9.28 2.91 -3.05
N ALA A 42 9.83 3.12 -1.85
CA ALA A 42 11.14 2.66 -1.47
C ALA A 42 11.07 1.83 -0.19
N ASP A 43 11.28 0.51 -0.32
CA ASP A 43 11.42 -0.39 0.82
C ASP A 43 12.71 -0.08 1.60
N GLN A 44 12.57 0.12 2.91
CA GLN A 44 13.68 0.46 3.79
C GLN A 44 14.32 -0.77 4.44
N PHE A 45 13.77 -1.97 4.22
CA PHE A 45 14.24 -3.23 4.83
C PHE A 45 14.36 -3.19 6.36
N ASN A 46 13.52 -2.37 7.00
CA ASN A 46 13.42 -2.23 8.45
C ASN A 46 11.96 -2.35 8.92
N GLY A 47 11.10 -2.93 8.08
CA GLY A 47 9.66 -3.03 8.27
C GLY A 47 8.89 -1.76 7.93
N THR A 48 9.51 -0.80 7.24
CA THR A 48 8.84 0.38 6.68
C THR A 48 9.02 0.50 5.17
N VAL A 49 8.06 1.18 4.54
CA VAL A 49 8.09 1.55 3.11
C VAL A 49 7.93 3.05 3.02
N GLN A 50 8.85 3.72 2.33
CA GLN A 50 8.71 5.14 2.02
C GLN A 50 7.90 5.32 0.74
N GLN A 51 7.10 6.39 0.69
CA GLN A 51 6.34 6.82 -0.48
C GLN A 51 6.51 8.33 -0.63
N ASP A 52 6.72 8.80 -1.86
CA ASP A 52 6.57 10.22 -2.16
C ASP A 52 5.11 10.54 -2.46
N ILE A 53 4.53 11.46 -1.69
CA ILE A 53 3.17 11.97 -1.88
C ILE A 53 3.29 13.45 -2.23
N ASN A 54 3.45 13.75 -3.52
CA ASN A 54 3.58 15.12 -4.04
C ASN A 54 4.73 15.92 -3.38
N GLY A 55 5.91 15.31 -3.25
CA GLY A 55 7.08 15.92 -2.61
C GLY A 55 7.10 15.83 -1.09
N VAL A 56 6.10 15.18 -0.47
CA VAL A 56 6.10 14.84 0.95
C VAL A 56 6.48 13.37 1.11
N THR A 57 7.59 13.10 1.80
CA THR A 57 7.99 11.72 2.11
C THR A 57 7.14 11.16 3.25
N ALA A 58 6.21 10.29 2.90
CA ALA A 58 5.47 9.45 3.82
C ALA A 58 6.26 8.18 4.13
N THR A 59 6.23 7.73 5.38
CA THR A 59 6.74 6.44 5.82
C THR A 59 5.58 5.59 6.29
N TRP A 60 5.36 4.45 5.66
CA TRP A 60 4.33 3.49 6.00
C TRP A 60 4.91 2.32 6.78
N MET A 61 4.16 1.77 7.71
CA MET A 61 4.45 0.43 8.21
C MET A 61 4.23 -0.59 7.08
N LYS A 62 5.21 -1.46 6.84
CA LYS A 62 5.15 -2.52 5.81
C LYS A 62 4.06 -3.54 6.12
N CYS A 63 3.88 -3.86 7.39
CA CYS A 63 2.86 -4.80 7.84
C CYS A 63 1.64 -4.06 8.39
N SER A 64 0.46 -4.67 8.21
CA SER A 64 -0.78 -4.19 8.82
C SER A 64 -0.70 -4.37 10.33
N GLN A 65 -1.51 -3.62 11.08
CA GLN A 65 -1.58 -3.78 12.54
C GLN A 65 -1.86 -5.23 12.93
N GLY A 66 -1.14 -5.69 13.96
CA GLY A 66 -1.20 -7.07 14.46
C GLY A 66 -0.23 -8.04 13.79
N GLN A 67 0.20 -7.79 12.55
CA GLN A 67 1.20 -8.62 11.86
C GLN A 67 2.61 -8.35 12.38
N VAL A 68 3.52 -9.32 12.22
CA VAL A 68 4.93 -9.19 12.61
C VAL A 68 5.80 -9.16 11.35
N TRP A 69 6.62 -8.11 11.23
CA TRP A 69 7.62 -8.02 10.18
C TRP A 69 8.76 -9.03 10.42
N ASN A 70 9.03 -9.86 9.42
CA ASN A 70 10.12 -10.81 9.40
C ASN A 70 11.28 -10.24 8.61
N SER A 71 12.38 -9.92 9.30
CA SER A 71 13.56 -9.33 8.67
C SER A 71 14.35 -10.29 7.77
N GLY A 72 14.15 -11.60 7.90
CA GLY A 72 14.84 -12.61 7.08
C GLY A 72 14.25 -12.74 5.67
N THR A 73 12.94 -12.56 5.55
CA THR A 73 12.17 -12.65 4.29
C THR A 73 11.67 -11.29 3.80
N ASN A 74 11.85 -10.24 4.61
CA ASN A 74 11.34 -8.90 4.39
C ASN A 74 9.81 -8.86 4.13
N ASP A 75 9.09 -9.72 4.84
CA ASP A 75 7.65 -9.87 4.70
C ASP A 75 6.93 -9.79 6.05
N CYS A 76 5.63 -10.02 6.04
CA CYS A 76 4.74 -9.99 7.19
C CYS A 76 4.26 -11.40 7.57
N SER A 77 5.10 -12.41 7.32
CA SER A 77 4.80 -13.84 7.56
C SER A 77 4.76 -14.23 9.03
N GLY A 78 5.26 -13.37 9.93
CA GLY A 78 5.10 -13.59 11.36
C GLY A 78 3.62 -13.45 11.70
N THR A 79 2.93 -14.59 11.78
CA THR A 79 1.50 -14.66 12.15
C THR A 79 1.37 -14.10 13.57
N GLY A 80 1.10 -12.79 13.65
CA GLY A 80 0.86 -12.10 14.91
C GLY A 80 -0.54 -12.36 15.44
N GLY A 81 -1.15 -11.36 16.07
CA GLY A 81 -2.28 -11.57 16.99
C GLY A 81 -3.64 -11.90 16.35
N GLY A 82 -3.78 -11.80 15.02
CA GLY A 82 -5.07 -11.94 14.32
C GLY A 82 -5.21 -13.16 13.41
N THR A 83 -6.36 -13.26 12.73
CA THR A 83 -6.77 -14.47 12.00
C THR A 83 -6.30 -14.53 10.55
N THR A 84 -6.11 -13.38 9.89
CA THR A 84 -5.69 -13.30 8.49
C THR A 84 -4.24 -12.85 8.43
N TYR A 85 -3.32 -13.80 8.23
CA TYR A 85 -1.86 -13.56 8.27
C TYR A 85 -1.37 -12.86 9.56
N GLY A 86 -2.09 -12.99 10.67
CA GLY A 86 -1.78 -12.30 11.92
C GLY A 86 -2.31 -10.88 12.05
N ALA A 87 -2.96 -10.31 11.03
CA ALA A 87 -3.50 -8.96 11.08
C ALA A 87 -4.72 -8.89 12.00
N ILE A 88 -4.76 -7.88 12.89
CA ILE A 88 -5.92 -7.61 13.73
C ILE A 88 -6.87 -6.62 13.04
N SER A 89 -8.16 -6.82 13.21
CA SER A 89 -9.19 -5.87 12.79
C SER A 89 -9.71 -5.12 14.00
N LEU A 90 -9.80 -3.79 13.89
CA LEU A 90 -10.19 -2.89 14.96
C LEU A 90 -11.43 -2.12 14.54
N ASN A 91 -12.27 -1.80 15.50
CA ASN A 91 -13.33 -0.82 15.31
C ASN A 91 -12.75 0.60 15.23
N PHE A 92 -13.45 1.47 14.50
CA PHE A 92 -13.05 2.88 14.44
C PHE A 92 -13.26 3.54 15.79
N CYS A 93 -14.41 3.26 16.43
CA CYS A 93 -14.82 3.69 17.76
C CYS A 93 -15.47 2.52 18.52
N ALA A 94 -15.32 2.45 19.84
CA ALA A 94 -16.11 1.53 20.64
C ALA A 94 -17.53 2.10 20.86
N LEU A 95 -18.55 1.27 20.62
CA LEU A 95 -19.92 1.60 20.97
C LEU A 95 -20.10 1.59 22.49
N LEU A 96 -20.23 2.77 23.11
CA LEU A 96 -20.68 2.90 24.49
C LEU A 96 -22.14 3.32 24.50
N THR A 97 -23.02 2.45 25.00
CA THR A 97 -24.45 2.76 25.19
C THR A 97 -25.18 3.27 23.94
N GLY A 98 -24.83 2.77 22.75
CA GLY A 98 -25.46 3.16 21.49
C GLY A 98 -25.04 4.52 20.95
N SER A 99 -23.95 5.10 21.45
CA SER A 99 -23.36 6.35 20.94
C SER A 99 -21.85 6.20 20.78
N TYR A 100 -21.31 6.71 19.66
CA TYR A 100 -19.89 6.74 19.31
C TYR A 100 -19.13 7.84 20.09
N SER A 101 -19.29 7.84 21.41
CA SER A 101 -18.79 8.87 22.31
C SER A 101 -17.36 8.63 22.81
N ASP A 102 -16.76 7.47 22.54
CA ASP A 102 -15.37 7.16 22.92
C ASP A 102 -14.32 7.75 21.96
N CYS A 103 -14.78 8.25 20.82
CA CYS A 103 -13.96 8.96 19.83
C CYS A 103 -14.25 10.45 19.87
N THR A 104 -13.23 11.24 20.19
CA THR A 104 -13.28 12.68 19.93
C THR A 104 -12.94 12.95 18.47
N THR A 105 -13.60 13.96 17.90
CA THR A 105 -13.24 14.49 16.58
C THR A 105 -12.96 15.97 16.69
N THR A 106 -12.05 16.49 15.85
CA THR A 106 -11.47 17.82 16.03
C THR A 106 -12.52 18.93 16.08
N ASP A 107 -13.55 18.90 15.21
CA ASP A 107 -14.47 20.05 15.07
C ASP A 107 -15.96 19.67 14.95
N GLY A 108 -16.35 18.40 15.16
CA GLY A 108 -17.75 17.95 15.09
C GLY A 108 -18.43 18.07 13.71
N VAL A 109 -17.72 18.57 12.69
CA VAL A 109 -18.18 18.73 11.30
C VAL A 109 -17.33 17.90 10.33
N THR A 110 -16.01 17.83 10.54
CA THR A 110 -15.12 16.87 9.87
C THR A 110 -14.68 15.86 10.92
N PRO A 111 -15.20 14.62 10.92
CA PRO A 111 -14.96 13.71 12.01
C PRO A 111 -13.56 13.07 11.92
N THR A 112 -12.49 13.84 12.05
CA THR A 112 -11.12 13.30 12.10
C THR A 112 -10.90 12.64 13.46
N ALA A 113 -10.56 11.36 13.48
CA ALA A 113 -10.32 10.60 14.69
C ALA A 113 -9.14 11.16 15.48
N THR A 114 -9.36 11.41 16.77
CA THR A 114 -8.31 11.82 17.74
C THR A 114 -8.22 10.87 18.94
N SER A 115 -9.08 9.84 18.98
CA SER A 115 -9.07 8.71 19.91
C SER A 115 -9.82 7.53 19.28
N GLY A 116 -9.79 6.37 19.92
CA GLY A 116 -10.54 5.18 19.53
C GLY A 116 -9.63 4.05 19.06
N PRO A 117 -10.11 2.80 18.99
CA PRO A 117 -9.23 1.62 18.87
C PRO A 117 -8.34 1.64 17.62
N ALA A 118 -8.88 2.00 16.45
CA ALA A 118 -8.08 2.13 15.23
C ALA A 118 -7.04 3.24 15.32
N TYR A 119 -7.41 4.42 15.85
CA TYR A 119 -6.48 5.54 16.03
C TYR A 119 -5.37 5.20 17.02
N ASP A 120 -5.74 4.70 18.19
CA ASP A 120 -4.84 4.36 19.30
C ASP A 120 -3.87 3.22 18.94
N SER A 121 -4.25 2.35 18.00
CA SER A 121 -3.33 1.32 17.49
C SER A 121 -2.11 1.89 16.75
N CYS A 122 -2.23 3.10 16.20
CA CYS A 122 -1.11 3.81 15.58
C CYS A 122 -0.50 4.85 16.56
N ASN A 123 -1.35 5.58 17.26
CA ASN A 123 -0.98 6.70 18.11
C ASN A 123 -0.27 6.21 19.38
N GLY A 124 1.06 6.37 19.43
CA GLY A 124 1.90 5.92 20.54
C GLY A 124 2.85 4.76 20.20
N LEU A 125 2.83 4.28 18.95
CA LEU A 125 3.83 3.33 18.48
C LEU A 125 5.23 3.95 18.50
N SER A 126 6.22 3.17 18.93
CA SER A 126 7.63 3.46 18.73
C SER A 126 8.22 2.34 17.87
N PHE A 127 8.36 2.59 16.57
CA PHE A 127 8.77 1.60 15.58
C PHE A 127 9.69 2.22 14.52
N ALA A 128 10.71 1.47 14.11
CA ALA A 128 11.72 1.92 13.13
C ALA A 128 12.32 3.32 13.41
N GLY A 129 12.51 3.64 14.70
CA GLY A 129 13.05 4.93 15.15
C GLY A 129 12.06 6.11 15.07
N LYS A 130 10.77 5.85 14.82
CA LYS A 130 9.71 6.86 14.72
C LYS A 130 8.66 6.67 15.82
N THR A 131 8.17 7.79 16.34
CA THR A 131 7.15 7.83 17.41
C THR A 131 5.87 8.57 17.04
N ASN A 132 5.82 9.18 15.85
CA ASN A 132 4.71 9.98 15.34
C ASN A 132 3.84 9.19 14.35
N TRP A 133 3.65 7.90 14.62
CA TRP A 133 2.77 7.06 13.82
C TRP A 133 1.30 7.45 14.06
N ARG A 134 0.52 7.45 12.99
CA ARG A 134 -0.90 7.77 13.04
C ARG A 134 -1.69 6.97 12.01
N LEU A 135 -3.00 6.99 12.21
CA LEU A 135 -3.97 6.54 11.22
C LEU A 135 -3.93 7.51 9.99
N PRO A 136 -3.96 6.99 8.75
CA PRO A 136 -3.80 7.79 7.55
C PRO A 136 -5.09 8.54 7.19
N THR A 137 -4.96 9.66 6.49
CA THR A 137 -6.10 10.32 5.83
C THR A 137 -6.61 9.51 4.65
N ARG A 138 -7.80 9.82 4.13
CA ARG A 138 -8.33 9.20 2.89
C ARG A 138 -7.39 9.40 1.72
N GLY A 139 -6.88 10.62 1.54
CA GLY A 139 -5.96 10.95 0.45
C GLY A 139 -4.65 10.16 0.54
N GLU A 140 -4.11 9.98 1.75
CA GLU A 140 -2.91 9.16 1.95
C GLU A 140 -3.18 7.68 1.73
N LEU A 141 -4.28 7.14 2.24
CA LEU A 141 -4.54 5.70 2.11
C LEU A 141 -4.88 5.32 0.66
N THR A 142 -5.64 6.15 -0.06
CA THR A 142 -5.94 5.93 -1.49
C THR A 142 -4.73 6.17 -2.41
N SER A 143 -3.73 6.94 -1.97
CA SER A 143 -2.50 7.11 -2.76
C SER A 143 -1.71 5.80 -2.88
N LEU A 144 -1.85 4.88 -1.91
CA LEU A 144 -1.17 3.58 -1.91
C LEU A 144 -1.48 2.72 -3.14
N GLY A 145 -2.68 2.88 -3.72
CA GLY A 145 -3.10 2.15 -4.91
C GLY A 145 -3.26 3.01 -6.17
N ALA A 146 -2.88 4.29 -6.14
CA ALA A 146 -3.19 5.23 -7.22
C ALA A 146 -2.42 4.92 -8.53
N TYR A 147 -1.22 4.36 -8.42
CA TYR A 147 -0.29 4.15 -9.55
C TYR A 147 0.21 2.71 -9.69
N VAL A 148 -0.39 1.77 -8.95
CA VAL A 148 0.02 0.37 -8.93
C VAL A 148 -1.21 -0.53 -8.99
N ASN A 149 -1.04 -1.74 -9.50
CA ASN A 149 -2.05 -2.78 -9.33
C ASN A 149 -1.83 -3.52 -8.00
N ARG A 150 -2.78 -4.40 -7.66
CA ARG A 150 -2.73 -5.15 -6.40
C ARG A 150 -1.49 -6.04 -6.27
N GLU A 151 -1.13 -6.77 -7.32
CA GLU A 151 -0.02 -7.72 -7.27
C GLU A 151 1.28 -7.04 -6.85
N SER A 152 1.48 -5.82 -7.30
CA SER A 152 2.73 -5.10 -7.01
C SER A 152 2.65 -4.23 -5.78
N PHE A 153 1.45 -3.80 -5.41
CA PHE A 153 1.20 -3.34 -4.06
C PHE A 153 1.62 -4.41 -3.04
N LEU A 154 1.33 -5.69 -3.29
CA LEU A 154 1.75 -6.79 -2.40
C LEU A 154 3.25 -7.02 -2.35
N TYR A 155 4.03 -6.56 -3.34
CA TYR A 155 5.50 -6.60 -3.25
C TYR A 155 6.01 -5.65 -2.16
N MET A 156 5.41 -4.47 -2.05
CA MET A 156 5.77 -3.48 -1.01
C MET A 156 5.10 -3.79 0.33
N PHE A 157 3.84 -4.25 0.30
CA PHE A 157 2.98 -4.52 1.44
C PHE A 157 2.52 -6.00 1.46
N PRO A 158 3.44 -6.94 1.72
CA PRO A 158 3.16 -8.37 1.63
C PRO A 158 2.18 -8.82 2.71
N GLN A 159 1.51 -9.94 2.43
CA GLN A 159 0.42 -10.49 3.25
C GLN A 159 -0.64 -9.46 3.66
N THR A 160 -0.93 -8.45 2.82
CA THR A 160 -2.07 -7.56 3.06
C THR A 160 -3.37 -8.38 2.97
N PRO A 161 -4.18 -8.44 4.05
CA PRO A 161 -5.47 -9.10 4.02
C PRO A 161 -6.41 -8.55 2.95
N ASP A 162 -7.26 -9.41 2.39
CA ASP A 162 -8.20 -9.09 1.31
C ASP A 162 -9.68 -9.34 1.67
N ASP A 163 -9.98 -9.69 2.92
CA ASP A 163 -11.34 -10.00 3.39
C ASP A 163 -12.09 -8.80 3.99
N LYS A 164 -11.39 -7.69 4.27
CA LYS A 164 -11.96 -6.45 4.82
C LYS A 164 -11.26 -5.20 4.27
N TYR A 165 -11.75 -4.03 4.66
CA TYR A 165 -11.18 -2.74 4.30
C TYR A 165 -10.13 -2.27 5.31
N PHE A 166 -9.54 -1.11 5.05
CA PHE A 166 -8.59 -0.41 5.92
C PHE A 166 -9.15 0.93 6.33
N TRP A 167 -9.12 1.23 7.63
CA TRP A 167 -9.56 2.52 8.14
C TRP A 167 -8.67 3.68 7.69
N THR A 168 -9.31 4.76 7.28
CA THR A 168 -8.71 6.11 7.29
C THR A 168 -8.97 6.77 8.65
N ASN A 169 -8.45 7.97 8.89
CA ASN A 169 -8.74 8.74 10.10
C ASN A 169 -9.97 9.66 9.96
N GLU A 170 -10.69 9.63 8.83
CA GLU A 170 -11.79 10.54 8.54
C GLU A 170 -13.14 9.83 8.66
N GLY A 171 -14.05 10.44 9.43
CA GLY A 171 -15.45 10.08 9.48
C GLY A 171 -16.26 10.67 8.32
N ASN A 172 -17.47 10.15 8.10
CA ASN A 172 -18.41 10.71 7.13
C ASN A 172 -19.09 11.97 7.67
N ALA A 173 -18.65 13.14 7.20
CA ALA A 173 -19.23 14.44 7.57
C ALA A 173 -20.70 14.61 7.17
N ASN A 174 -21.17 13.84 6.18
CA ASN A 174 -22.55 13.90 5.70
C ASN A 174 -23.50 13.06 6.55
N GLN A 175 -22.97 12.29 7.50
CA GLN A 175 -23.75 11.42 8.36
C GLN A 175 -24.10 12.16 9.65
N SER A 176 -25.38 12.46 9.84
CA SER A 176 -25.88 13.35 10.91
C SER A 176 -25.68 12.80 12.32
N ASP A 177 -25.64 11.49 12.49
CA ASP A 177 -25.34 10.83 13.77
C ASP A 177 -23.84 10.51 13.95
N GLY A 178 -23.00 10.85 12.96
CA GLY A 178 -21.57 10.61 12.98
C GLY A 178 -21.18 9.13 13.04
N SER A 179 -22.09 8.22 12.69
CA SER A 179 -21.92 6.76 12.82
C SER A 179 -20.97 6.12 11.82
N GLU A 180 -20.57 6.85 10.79
CA GLU A 180 -19.87 6.30 9.64
C GLU A 180 -18.46 6.89 9.46
N ALA A 181 -17.56 6.09 8.89
CA ALA A 181 -16.21 6.52 8.55
C ALA A 181 -15.71 5.91 7.24
N TYR A 182 -14.68 6.54 6.67
CA TYR A 182 -14.12 6.18 5.38
C TYR A 182 -13.09 5.07 5.51
N VAL A 183 -13.17 4.13 4.57
CA VAL A 183 -12.27 3.00 4.44
C VAL A 183 -11.80 2.82 3.01
N VAL A 184 -10.67 2.14 2.82
CA VAL A 184 -10.13 1.79 1.49
C VAL A 184 -9.89 0.27 1.43
N ALA A 185 -10.29 -0.38 0.34
CA ALA A 185 -10.01 -1.78 0.10
C ALA A 185 -8.69 -1.99 -0.67
N PHE A 186 -7.93 -3.00 -0.27
CA PHE A 186 -6.81 -3.55 -1.05
C PHE A 186 -7.06 -5.01 -1.45
N ALA A 187 -8.34 -5.39 -1.54
CA ALA A 187 -8.78 -6.71 -1.95
C ALA A 187 -8.68 -6.92 -3.46
N THR A 188 -8.64 -8.18 -3.89
CA THR A 188 -8.44 -8.58 -5.30
C THR A 188 -9.41 -7.94 -6.28
N ASN A 189 -10.69 -7.85 -5.92
CA ASN A 189 -11.74 -7.37 -6.83
C ASN A 189 -12.16 -5.92 -6.60
N THR A 190 -11.67 -5.28 -5.53
CA THR A 190 -12.03 -3.91 -5.13
C THR A 190 -10.78 -3.13 -4.74
N PHE A 191 -9.68 -3.37 -5.46
CA PHE A 191 -8.39 -2.74 -5.15
C PHE A 191 -8.49 -1.21 -5.28
N ASN A 192 -7.93 -0.52 -4.30
CA ASN A 192 -7.94 0.93 -4.17
C ASN A 192 -9.34 1.58 -4.23
N THR A 193 -10.37 0.86 -3.77
CA THR A 193 -11.74 1.37 -3.74
C THR A 193 -12.08 1.93 -2.37
N GLU A 194 -12.47 3.20 -2.31
CA GLU A 194 -12.98 3.84 -1.10
C GLU A 194 -14.44 3.46 -0.85
N GLN A 195 -14.82 3.22 0.41
CA GLN A 195 -16.19 3.01 0.86
C GLN A 195 -16.44 3.74 2.18
N ILE A 196 -17.71 3.77 2.59
CA ILE A 196 -18.15 4.27 3.90
C ILE A 196 -18.78 3.11 4.65
N VAL A 197 -18.40 2.92 5.91
CA VAL A 197 -18.92 1.85 6.76
C VAL A 197 -19.18 2.36 8.18
N GLN A 198 -19.96 1.60 8.94
CA GLN A 198 -20.29 1.92 10.33
C GLN A 198 -19.04 1.83 11.22
N LYS A 199 -18.86 2.79 12.14
CA LYS A 199 -17.68 2.90 13.01
C LYS A 199 -17.54 1.77 14.02
N ASP A 200 -18.60 1.01 14.27
CA ASP A 200 -18.62 -0.18 15.13
C ASP A 200 -18.12 -1.45 14.42
N SER A 201 -18.05 -1.42 13.09
CA SER A 201 -17.51 -2.51 12.29
C SER A 201 -16.01 -2.64 12.53
N VAL A 202 -15.46 -3.83 12.36
CA VAL A 202 -14.01 -4.06 12.49
C VAL A 202 -13.36 -4.05 11.11
N GLN A 203 -12.28 -3.28 10.95
CA GLN A 203 -11.51 -3.18 9.70
C GLN A 203 -10.01 -3.20 10.03
N TYR A 204 -9.17 -3.41 9.03
CA TYR A 204 -7.71 -3.40 9.22
C TYR A 204 -7.18 -1.98 9.38
N VAL A 205 -5.95 -1.88 9.90
CA VAL A 205 -5.25 -0.60 10.08
C VAL A 205 -3.84 -0.72 9.52
N ARG A 206 -3.41 0.31 8.80
CA ARG A 206 -2.02 0.49 8.36
C ARG A 206 -1.58 1.90 8.71
N CYS A 207 -0.54 2.02 9.52
CA CYS A 207 -0.10 3.32 10.03
C CYS A 207 0.88 4.01 9.08
N ILE A 208 0.83 5.34 9.12
CA ILE A 208 1.72 6.25 8.41
C ILE A 208 2.43 7.18 9.41
N SER A 209 3.63 7.62 9.08
CA SER A 209 4.37 8.70 9.71
C SER A 209 4.91 9.61 8.62
N THR A 210 4.78 10.92 8.80
CA THR A 210 5.38 11.94 7.93
C THR A 210 6.45 12.68 8.74
N ASN A 211 7.57 13.03 8.11
CA ASN A 211 8.60 13.88 8.71
C ASN A 211 8.27 15.36 8.48
#